data_AF-A0A972H5U0-F1
#
_entry.id   AF-A0A972H5U0-F1
#
_cell.length_a   1.000
_cell.length_b   1.000
_cell.length_c   1.000
_cell.angle_alpha   90.00
_cell.angle_beta   90.00
_cell.angle_gamma   90.00
#
_symmetry.space_group_name_H-M   'P 1'
#
loop_
_entity.id
_entity.type
_entity.pdbx_description
1 polymer ?
#
loop_
_entity_poly.entity_id
_entity_poly.type
_entity_poly.pdbx_seq_one_letter_code
_entity_poly.pdbx_strand_id
1 'polypeptide(L)'
;MKKIALFAAMALVVAACGGGSDSGASLSSEEQAAVNEFATEFKASFDNGSDGISVSDDQAVCVGEKYVGALGVTRLEEIGAGSAEPDFTVPVDEARQMATLFLDCVPMRDMIISELSSGDTEMTEGQIACFSDAFTDDVLEEMLVVTFAGEDAAPDAQAALVGAMLSCFNA
;
A
#
# COMPACT_ATOMS: atom_id res chain seq x y z
N MET A 1 -23.20 -19.28 63.78
CA MET A 1 -22.53 -18.09 64.36
C MET A 1 -21.36 -17.69 63.50
N LYS A 2 -21.29 -16.38 63.21
CA LYS A 2 -20.32 -15.61 62.40
C LYS A 2 -18.92 -16.20 62.17
N LYS A 3 -18.52 -16.27 60.89
CA LYS A 3 -17.12 -16.10 60.46
C LYS A 3 -17.05 -14.82 59.62
N ILE A 4 -16.15 -13.93 60.02
CA ILE A 4 -15.80 -12.66 59.39
C ILE A 4 -14.54 -12.88 58.55
N ALA A 5 -14.50 -12.34 57.33
CA ALA A 5 -13.36 -11.68 56.66
C ALA A 5 -13.62 -11.72 55.14
N LEU A 6 -14.05 -10.62 54.51
CA LEU A 6 -13.21 -9.51 54.01
C LEU A 6 -12.38 -9.94 52.79
N PHE A 7 -12.98 -9.78 51.61
CA PHE A 7 -12.24 -9.56 50.38
C PHE A 7 -12.72 -8.25 49.77
N ALA A 8 -11.85 -7.25 49.86
CA ALA A 8 -11.92 -6.04 49.08
C ALA A 8 -11.81 -6.43 47.61
N ALA A 9 -12.92 -6.33 46.87
CA ALA A 9 -12.88 -6.33 45.42
C ALA A 9 -12.34 -4.96 44.98
N MET A 10 -11.02 -4.90 44.89
CA MET A 10 -10.28 -3.81 44.28
C MET A 10 -10.69 -3.71 42.82
N ALA A 11 -10.93 -2.47 42.39
CA ALA A 11 -11.23 -2.06 41.05
C ALA A 11 -10.30 -2.69 40.00
N LEU A 12 -10.87 -3.53 39.13
CA LEU A 12 -10.43 -3.63 37.75
C LEU A 12 -11.60 -3.12 36.91
N VAL A 13 -11.63 -1.80 36.74
CA VAL A 13 -12.39 -1.16 35.68
C VAL A 13 -11.72 -1.64 34.39
N VAL A 14 -12.21 -2.76 33.86
CA VAL A 14 -12.01 -3.11 32.46
C VAL A 14 -12.65 -1.95 31.70
N ALA A 15 -11.81 -1.08 31.16
CA ALA A 15 -12.19 -0.12 30.13
C ALA A 15 -12.51 -0.94 28.86
N ALA A 16 -13.58 -1.71 28.92
CA ALA A 16 -14.32 -2.14 27.75
C ALA A 16 -15.12 -0.92 27.30
N CYS A 17 -14.44 0.01 26.62
CA CYS A 17 -15.11 1.05 25.87
C CYS A 17 -15.63 0.41 24.58
N GLY A 18 -16.73 -0.32 24.70
CA GLY A 18 -17.65 -0.51 23.60
C GLY A 18 -18.61 0.68 23.61
N GLY A 19 -18.66 1.43 22.51
CA GLY A 19 -19.72 2.40 22.28
C GLY A 19 -19.31 3.59 21.40
N GLY A 20 -19.52 3.47 20.10
CA GLY A 20 -19.46 4.62 19.18
C GLY A 20 -19.27 4.18 17.74
N SER A 21 -20.37 4.05 17.00
CA SER A 21 -20.39 3.77 15.58
C SER A 21 -19.76 4.93 14.79
N ASP A 22 -18.55 4.71 14.27
CA ASP A 22 -18.16 5.09 12.91
C ASP A 22 -16.94 4.25 12.52
N SER A 23 -17.00 3.65 11.34
CA SER A 23 -16.01 2.69 10.84
C SER A 23 -14.73 3.41 10.43
N GLY A 24 -13.90 3.69 11.42
CA GLY A 24 -12.54 4.21 11.27
C GLY A 24 -11.89 4.09 12.63
N ALA A 25 -11.34 2.91 12.95
CA ALA A 25 -10.53 2.75 14.14
C ALA A 25 -9.36 3.73 14.02
N SER A 26 -9.44 4.86 14.71
CA SER A 26 -8.35 5.82 14.80
C SER A 26 -7.16 5.09 15.41
N LEU A 27 -6.02 5.12 14.72
CA LEU A 27 -4.78 4.51 15.17
C LEU A 27 -4.42 5.02 16.57
N SER A 28 -3.84 4.14 17.38
CA SER A 28 -3.21 4.55 18.64
C SER A 28 -2.05 5.51 18.37
N SER A 29 -1.62 6.24 19.40
CA SER A 29 -0.46 7.14 19.26
C SER A 29 0.83 6.40 18.89
N GLU A 30 0.94 5.13 19.28
CA GLU A 30 2.07 4.24 18.95
C GLU A 30 2.00 3.83 17.47
N GLU A 31 0.83 3.42 16.99
CA GLU A 31 0.61 3.11 15.57
C GLU A 31 0.80 4.34 14.67
N GLN A 32 0.33 5.52 15.10
CA GLN A 32 0.54 6.75 14.34
C GLN A 32 2.03 7.13 14.25
N ALA A 33 2.82 6.84 15.29
CA ALA A 33 4.27 7.05 15.24
C ALA A 33 4.92 6.13 14.19
N ALA A 34 4.51 4.86 14.16
CA ALA A 34 4.96 3.90 13.14
C ALA A 34 4.54 4.31 11.72
N VAL A 35 3.32 4.83 11.55
CA VAL A 35 2.86 5.39 10.25
C VAL A 35 3.76 6.52 9.78
N ASN A 36 4.10 7.47 10.67
CA ASN A 36 4.93 8.61 10.28
C ASN A 36 6.36 8.20 9.92
N GLU A 37 6.91 7.21 10.63
CA GLU A 37 8.21 6.62 10.32
C GLU A 37 8.18 5.92 8.96
N PHE A 38 7.20 5.03 8.76
CA PHE A 38 6.99 4.34 7.48
C PHE A 38 6.80 5.33 6.33
N ALA A 39 5.96 6.35 6.49
CA ALA A 39 5.69 7.35 5.46
C ALA A 39 6.96 8.10 5.05
N THR A 40 7.84 8.40 6.01
CA THR A 40 9.12 9.05 5.76
C THR A 40 10.04 8.16 4.92
N GLU A 41 10.20 6.90 5.31
CA GLU A 41 11.04 5.94 4.58
C GLU A 41 10.48 5.61 3.21
N PHE A 42 9.18 5.35 3.14
CA PHE A 42 8.45 5.08 1.90
C PHE A 42 8.63 6.24 0.92
N LYS A 43 8.38 7.48 1.34
CA LYS A 43 8.61 8.65 0.49
C LYS A 43 10.07 8.77 0.05
N ALA A 44 11.02 8.55 0.95
CA ALA A 44 12.43 8.55 0.62
C ALA A 44 12.78 7.50 -0.46
N SER A 45 12.11 6.34 -0.50
CA SER A 45 12.29 5.35 -1.57
C SER A 45 11.91 5.89 -2.95
N PHE A 46 10.85 6.69 -3.05
CA PHE A 46 10.44 7.33 -4.32
C PHE A 46 11.35 8.50 -4.67
N ASP A 47 11.66 9.36 -3.70
CA ASP A 47 12.49 10.55 -3.91
C ASP A 47 13.94 10.18 -4.31
N ASN A 48 14.45 9.04 -3.85
CA ASN A 48 15.76 8.49 -4.24
C ASN A 48 15.68 7.52 -5.44
N GLY A 49 14.47 7.21 -5.92
CA GLY A 49 14.25 6.41 -7.10
C GLY A 49 14.70 7.13 -8.38
N SER A 50 15.08 6.37 -9.41
CA SER A 50 15.51 6.93 -10.71
C SER A 50 14.36 7.13 -11.69
N ASP A 51 13.14 6.80 -11.29
CA ASP A 51 11.99 6.63 -12.19
C ASP A 51 11.12 7.89 -12.31
N GLY A 52 11.52 9.02 -11.71
CA GLY A 52 10.83 10.31 -11.80
C GLY A 52 9.49 10.42 -11.05
N ILE A 53 8.94 9.30 -10.63
CA ILE A 53 7.73 9.19 -9.80
C ILE A 53 8.02 9.63 -8.37
N SER A 54 7.27 10.61 -7.86
CA SER A 54 7.36 11.08 -6.47
C SER A 54 6.00 11.05 -5.78
N VAL A 55 5.98 10.65 -4.51
CA VAL A 55 4.76 10.68 -3.68
C VAL A 55 4.79 11.90 -2.75
N SER A 56 3.61 12.47 -2.49
CA SER A 56 3.42 13.52 -1.49
C SER A 56 3.43 12.96 -0.07
N ASP A 57 3.66 13.83 0.91
CA ASP A 57 3.62 13.45 2.34
C ASP A 57 2.25 12.86 2.72
N ASP A 58 1.16 13.47 2.26
CA ASP A 58 -0.21 13.01 2.53
C ASP A 58 -0.47 11.61 1.95
N GLN A 59 0.07 11.32 0.76
CA GLN A 59 -0.04 9.99 0.14
C GLN A 59 0.76 8.95 0.91
N ALA A 60 1.99 9.29 1.32
CA ALA A 60 2.84 8.40 2.09
C ALA A 60 2.22 8.07 3.46
N VAL A 61 1.65 9.08 4.13
CA VAL A 61 0.90 8.89 5.39
C VAL A 61 -0.34 8.03 5.14
N CYS A 62 -1.11 8.30 4.09
CA CYS A 62 -2.29 7.48 3.75
C CYS A 62 -1.95 6.01 3.58
N VAL A 63 -0.89 5.68 2.81
CA VAL A 63 -0.44 4.29 2.62
C VAL A 63 -0.06 3.68 3.97
N GLY A 64 0.71 4.40 4.78
CA GLY A 64 1.08 3.96 6.13
C GLY A 64 -0.13 3.65 7.01
N GLU A 65 -1.12 4.54 7.06
CA GLU A 65 -2.34 4.34 7.86
C GLU A 65 -3.14 3.12 7.40
N LYS A 66 -3.30 2.95 6.09
CA LYS A 66 -3.99 1.80 5.49
C LYS A 66 -3.25 0.50 5.79
N TYR A 67 -1.94 0.47 5.63
CA TYR A 67 -1.11 -0.70 5.88
C TYR A 67 -1.07 -1.07 7.36
N VAL A 68 -0.84 -0.11 8.25
CA VAL A 68 -0.87 -0.36 9.70
C VAL A 68 -2.26 -0.78 10.14
N GLY A 69 -3.32 -0.17 9.62
CA GLY A 69 -4.70 -0.53 9.94
C GLY A 69 -5.10 -1.92 9.47
N ALA A 70 -4.54 -2.41 8.35
CA ALA A 70 -4.87 -3.72 7.78
C ALA A 70 -3.97 -4.87 8.28
N LEU A 71 -2.66 -4.62 8.34
CA LEU A 71 -1.64 -5.64 8.62
C LEU A 71 -1.10 -5.55 10.05
N GLY A 72 -1.16 -4.38 10.66
CA GLY A 72 -0.53 -4.08 11.95
C GLY A 72 0.98 -3.79 11.82
N VAL A 73 1.52 -3.06 12.80
CA VAL A 73 2.92 -2.63 12.82
C VAL A 73 3.89 -3.83 12.77
N THR A 74 3.64 -4.87 13.57
CA THR A 74 4.52 -6.05 13.64
C THR A 74 4.66 -6.76 12.31
N ARG A 75 3.57 -6.89 11.54
CA ARG A 75 3.64 -7.55 10.22
C ARG A 75 4.41 -6.71 9.22
N LEU A 76 4.26 -5.39 9.25
CA LEU A 76 5.04 -4.48 8.41
C LEU A 76 6.52 -4.51 8.74
N GLU A 77 6.89 -4.60 10.02
CA GLU A 77 8.29 -4.80 10.44
C GLU A 77 8.86 -6.12 9.91
N GLU A 78 8.08 -7.21 9.94
CA GLU A 78 8.48 -8.49 9.35
C GLU A 78 8.68 -8.40 7.84
N ILE A 79 7.78 -7.72 7.12
CA ILE A 79 7.90 -7.49 5.67
C ILE A 79 9.13 -6.64 5.38
N GLY A 80 9.33 -5.55 6.11
CA GLY A 80 10.50 -4.67 5.97
C GLY A 80 11.81 -5.41 6.21
N ALA A 81 11.92 -6.14 7.32
CA ALA A 81 13.10 -6.93 7.64
C ALA A 81 13.32 -8.09 6.65
N GLY A 82 12.23 -8.73 6.21
CA GLY A 82 12.23 -9.81 5.24
C GLY A 82 12.64 -9.37 3.85
N SER A 83 12.31 -8.13 3.44
CA SER A 83 12.61 -7.61 2.11
C SER A 83 14.11 -7.56 1.76
N ALA A 84 15.00 -7.63 2.77
CA ALA A 84 16.44 -7.75 2.59
C ALA A 84 16.91 -9.18 2.26
N GLU A 85 16.06 -10.19 2.49
CA GLU A 85 16.33 -11.60 2.21
C GLU A 85 15.89 -11.93 0.77
N PRO A 86 16.74 -12.60 -0.03
CA PRO A 86 16.48 -12.82 -1.47
C PRO A 86 15.28 -13.73 -1.77
N ASP A 87 14.88 -14.56 -0.82
CA ASP A 87 13.77 -15.52 -0.97
C ASP A 87 12.50 -15.09 -0.23
N PHE A 88 12.48 -13.89 0.38
CA PHE A 88 11.30 -13.40 1.06
C PHE A 88 10.27 -12.92 0.04
N THR A 89 9.05 -13.43 0.17
CA THR A 89 7.91 -13.03 -0.64
C THR A 89 6.71 -12.81 0.27
N VAL A 90 5.92 -11.78 -0.05
CA VAL A 90 4.62 -11.59 0.58
C VAL A 90 3.64 -12.60 -0.04
N PRO A 91 2.81 -13.31 0.74
CA PRO A 91 1.75 -14.15 0.20
C PRO A 91 0.88 -13.39 -0.81
N VAL A 92 0.48 -14.03 -1.91
CA VAL A 92 -0.22 -13.37 -3.03
C VAL A 92 -1.50 -12.63 -2.59
N ASP A 93 -2.25 -13.23 -1.68
CA ASP A 93 -3.47 -12.66 -1.09
C ASP A 93 -3.20 -11.43 -0.23
N GLU A 94 -2.09 -11.43 0.51
CA GLU A 94 -1.63 -10.26 1.28
C GLU A 94 -1.07 -9.18 0.35
N ALA A 95 -0.31 -9.57 -0.69
CA ALA A 95 0.20 -8.66 -1.71
C ALA A 95 -0.91 -7.95 -2.49
N ARG A 96 -2.01 -8.66 -2.81
CA ARG A 96 -3.22 -8.07 -3.41
C ARG A 96 -3.84 -7.03 -2.49
N GLN A 97 -4.00 -7.37 -1.21
CA GLN A 97 -4.51 -6.41 -0.23
C GLN A 97 -3.62 -5.17 -0.14
N MET A 98 -2.30 -5.33 -0.09
CA MET A 98 -1.35 -4.21 -0.10
C MET A 98 -1.48 -3.37 -1.37
N ALA A 99 -1.54 -4.00 -2.54
CA ALA A 99 -1.71 -3.31 -3.82
C ALA A 99 -2.99 -2.47 -3.86
N THR A 100 -4.13 -3.02 -3.45
CA THR A 100 -5.40 -2.28 -3.38
C THR A 100 -5.30 -1.09 -2.41
N LEU A 101 -4.73 -1.31 -1.22
CA LEU A 101 -4.57 -0.25 -0.20
C LEU A 101 -3.62 0.86 -0.66
N PHE A 102 -2.61 0.52 -1.45
CA PHE A 102 -1.72 1.49 -2.08
C PHE A 102 -2.45 2.33 -3.12
N LEU A 103 -3.19 1.70 -4.04
CA LEU A 103 -3.90 2.38 -5.14
C LEU A 103 -5.04 3.27 -4.62
N ASP A 104 -5.62 2.95 -3.46
CA ASP A 104 -6.57 3.80 -2.74
C ASP A 104 -5.97 5.17 -2.35
N CYS A 105 -4.66 5.22 -2.11
CA CYS A 105 -3.95 6.42 -1.64
C CYS A 105 -3.16 7.12 -2.75
N VAL A 106 -2.60 6.35 -3.68
CA VAL A 106 -1.70 6.84 -4.71
C VAL A 106 -2.40 6.72 -6.07
N PRO A 107 -2.66 7.83 -6.78
CA PRO A 107 -3.27 7.83 -8.10
C PRO A 107 -2.22 7.44 -9.16
N MET A 108 -1.73 6.21 -9.06
CA MET A 108 -0.59 5.70 -9.82
C MET A 108 -0.80 5.82 -11.33
N ARG A 109 -2.04 5.60 -11.81
CA ARG A 109 -2.40 5.81 -13.21
C ARG A 109 -2.08 7.23 -13.69
N ASP A 110 -2.55 8.23 -12.95
CA ASP A 110 -2.36 9.64 -13.30
C ASP A 110 -0.88 10.03 -13.24
N MET A 111 -0.14 9.48 -12.27
CA MET A 111 1.30 9.69 -12.13
C MET A 111 2.05 9.13 -13.34
N ILE A 112 1.76 7.89 -13.75
CA ILE A 112 2.37 7.26 -14.94
C ILE A 112 2.03 8.05 -16.20
N ILE A 113 0.79 8.52 -16.37
CA ILE A 113 0.39 9.33 -17.53
C ILE A 113 1.13 10.67 -17.54
N SER A 114 1.27 11.31 -16.38
CA SER A 114 2.02 12.56 -16.23
C SER A 114 3.49 12.36 -16.62
N GLU A 115 4.11 11.27 -16.14
CA GLU A 115 5.48 10.86 -16.47
C GLU A 115 5.64 10.73 -17.98
N LEU A 116 4.79 9.92 -18.63
CA LEU A 116 4.81 9.68 -20.08
C LEU A 116 4.61 10.96 -20.90
N SER A 117 3.76 11.87 -20.42
CA SER A 117 3.50 13.15 -21.07
C SER A 117 4.66 14.15 -20.91
N SER A 118 5.47 13.98 -19.86
CA SER A 118 6.61 14.84 -19.53
C SER A 118 7.96 14.31 -20.02
N GLY A 119 8.01 13.02 -20.39
CA GLY A 119 9.23 12.35 -20.85
C GLY A 119 9.68 12.77 -22.25
N ASP A 120 10.91 12.37 -22.61
CA ASP A 120 11.54 12.71 -23.89
C ASP A 120 10.86 12.05 -25.11
N THR A 121 9.99 11.05 -24.89
CA THR A 121 9.29 10.37 -25.98
C THR A 121 8.01 11.12 -26.29
N GLU A 122 7.99 11.89 -27.37
CA GLU A 122 6.78 12.57 -27.86
C GLU A 122 5.70 11.54 -28.23
N MET A 123 4.80 11.25 -27.30
CA MET A 123 3.58 10.49 -27.55
C MET A 123 2.48 11.42 -28.04
N THR A 124 1.73 10.97 -29.04
CA THR A 124 0.54 11.70 -29.50
C THR A 124 -0.57 11.65 -28.44
N GLU A 125 -1.49 12.61 -28.45
CA GLU A 125 -2.67 12.60 -27.56
C GLU A 125 -3.48 11.29 -27.69
N GLY A 126 -3.55 10.72 -28.89
CA GLY A 126 -4.23 9.44 -29.13
C GLY A 126 -3.51 8.25 -28.46
N GLN A 127 -2.18 8.27 -28.46
CA GLN A 127 -1.38 7.25 -27.77
C GLN A 127 -1.51 7.39 -26.25
N ILE A 128 -1.49 8.61 -25.71
CA ILE A 128 -1.68 8.86 -24.27
C ILE A 128 -3.07 8.41 -23.82
N ALA A 129 -4.12 8.71 -24.60
CA ALA A 129 -5.48 8.25 -24.30
C ALA A 129 -5.58 6.72 -24.33
N CYS A 130 -4.98 6.07 -25.33
CA CYS A 130 -4.92 4.61 -25.38
C CYS A 130 -4.18 4.01 -24.18
N PHE A 131 -3.04 4.60 -23.79
CA PHE A 131 -2.27 4.18 -22.62
C PHE A 131 -3.07 4.33 -21.33
N SER A 132 -3.78 5.44 -21.18
CA SER A 132 -4.68 5.64 -20.04
C SER A 132 -5.69 4.51 -19.97
N ASP A 133 -6.41 4.21 -21.05
CA ASP A 133 -7.43 3.16 -21.08
C ASP A 133 -6.87 1.75 -20.85
N ALA A 134 -5.62 1.51 -21.26
CA ALA A 134 -4.91 0.25 -21.05
C ALA A 134 -4.49 0.03 -19.59
N PHE A 135 -4.05 1.08 -18.90
CA PHE A 135 -3.67 1.02 -17.48
C PHE A 135 -4.90 1.10 -16.58
N THR A 136 -5.65 0.01 -16.55
CA THR A 136 -6.76 -0.18 -15.60
C THR A 136 -6.25 -0.45 -14.19
N ASP A 137 -7.10 -0.22 -13.19
CA ASP A 137 -6.78 -0.48 -11.78
C ASP A 137 -6.39 -1.96 -11.56
N ASP A 138 -7.05 -2.89 -12.26
CA ASP A 138 -6.72 -4.33 -12.22
C ASP A 138 -5.29 -4.61 -12.72
N VAL A 139 -4.86 -3.92 -13.79
CA VAL A 139 -3.50 -4.06 -14.34
C VAL A 139 -2.47 -3.49 -13.36
N LEU A 140 -2.77 -2.34 -12.77
CA LEU A 140 -1.92 -1.72 -11.76
C LEU A 140 -1.81 -2.56 -10.49
N GLU A 141 -2.93 -3.17 -10.07
CA GLU A 141 -2.95 -4.10 -8.94
C GLU A 141 -2.06 -5.31 -9.21
N GLU A 142 -2.22 -5.97 -10.35
CA GLU A 142 -1.41 -7.15 -10.70
C GLU A 142 0.08 -6.81 -10.86
N MET A 143 0.42 -5.60 -11.33
CA MET A 143 1.81 -5.11 -11.34
C MET A 143 2.37 -4.97 -9.92
N LEU A 144 1.61 -4.38 -9.00
CA LEU A 144 2.01 -4.21 -7.60
C LEU A 144 2.09 -5.55 -6.86
N VAL A 145 1.20 -6.50 -7.17
CA VAL A 145 1.26 -7.87 -6.65
C VAL A 145 2.58 -8.53 -7.03
N VAL A 146 3.03 -8.38 -8.27
CA VAL A 146 4.35 -8.87 -8.69
C VAL A 146 5.47 -8.20 -7.93
N THR A 147 5.36 -6.89 -7.65
CA THR A 147 6.35 -6.17 -6.84
C THR A 147 6.46 -6.73 -5.43
N PHE A 148 5.35 -7.11 -4.79
CA PHE A 148 5.36 -7.60 -3.40
C PHE A 148 5.54 -9.12 -3.25
N ALA A 149 4.98 -9.91 -4.15
CA ALA A 149 4.95 -11.37 -4.08
C ALA A 149 5.91 -12.05 -5.08
N GLY A 150 6.57 -11.28 -5.95
CA GLY A 150 7.51 -11.77 -6.97
C GLY A 150 6.87 -12.06 -8.33
N GLU A 151 7.71 -12.29 -9.35
CA GLU A 151 7.28 -12.46 -10.76
C GLU A 151 6.34 -13.66 -10.98
N ASP A 152 6.45 -14.70 -10.14
CA ASP A 152 5.59 -15.89 -10.23
C ASP A 152 4.15 -15.62 -9.74
N ALA A 153 3.90 -14.50 -9.05
CA ALA A 153 2.59 -14.18 -8.49
C ALA A 153 1.56 -13.77 -9.55
N ALA A 154 2.01 -13.16 -10.66
CA ALA A 154 1.18 -12.81 -11.80
C ALA A 154 1.94 -13.04 -13.12
N PRO A 155 2.04 -14.30 -13.57
CA PRO A 155 2.84 -14.66 -14.75
C PRO A 155 2.34 -13.99 -16.04
N ASP A 156 1.07 -13.61 -16.08
CA ASP A 156 0.46 -12.97 -17.24
C ASP A 156 0.53 -11.42 -17.20
N ALA A 157 0.89 -10.81 -16.05
CA ALA A 157 0.87 -9.35 -15.88
C ALA A 157 1.85 -8.64 -16.81
N GLN A 158 3.08 -9.13 -16.91
CA GLN A 158 4.10 -8.56 -17.82
C GLN A 158 3.67 -8.67 -19.29
N ALA A 159 3.12 -9.82 -19.68
CA ALA A 159 2.66 -10.04 -21.05
C ALA A 159 1.46 -9.14 -21.40
N ALA A 160 0.53 -8.96 -20.46
CA ALA A 160 -0.60 -8.06 -20.60
C ALA A 160 -0.15 -6.60 -20.75
N LEU A 161 0.78 -6.14 -19.89
CA LEU A 161 1.34 -4.80 -19.94
C LEU A 161 2.04 -4.50 -21.28
N VAL A 162 2.94 -5.39 -21.70
CA VAL A 162 3.66 -5.25 -22.98
C VAL A 162 2.69 -5.30 -24.17
N GLY A 163 1.70 -6.20 -24.13
CA GLY A 163 0.67 -6.28 -25.15
C GLY A 163 -0.14 -4.99 -25.26
N ALA A 164 -0.53 -4.41 -24.13
CA ALA A 164 -1.26 -3.16 -24.07
C ALA A 164 -0.44 -1.98 -24.62
N MET A 165 0.82 -1.84 -24.19
CA MET A 165 1.73 -0.82 -24.75
C MET A 165 1.88 -0.93 -26.27
N LEU A 166 2.12 -2.13 -26.79
CA LEU A 166 2.31 -2.35 -28.22
C LEU A 166 1.04 -2.06 -29.03
N SER A 167 -0.14 -2.35 -28.46
CA SER A 167 -1.40 -2.02 -29.10
C SER A 167 -1.59 -0.51 -29.24
N CYS A 168 -1.16 0.27 -28.24
CA CYS A 168 -1.25 1.72 -28.26
C CYS A 168 -0.20 2.39 -29.13
N PHE A 169 1.02 1.84 -29.24
CA PHE A 169 2.03 2.38 -30.15
C PHE A 169 1.71 2.17 -31.63
N ASN A 170 0.94 1.14 -31.96
CA ASN A 170 0.53 0.82 -33.34
C ASN A 170 -0.87 1.33 -33.71
N ALA A 171 -1.56 2.01 -32.78
CA ALA A 171 -2.86 2.65 -32.98
C ALA A 171 -2.69 4.06 -33.57
#